data_AF-A0A976P214-F1
#
_entry.id   AF-A0A976P214-F1
#
_cell.length_a   1.000
_cell.length_b   1.000
_cell.length_c   1.000
_cell.angle_alpha   90.00
_cell.angle_beta   90.00
_cell.angle_gamma   90.00
#
_symmetry.space_group_name_H-M   'P 1'
#
loop_
_entity.id
_entity.type
_entity.pdbx_description
1 polymer ?
#
loop_
_entity_poly.entity_id
_entity_poly.type
_entity_poly.pdbx_seq_one_letter_code
_entity_poly.pdbx_strand_id
1 'polypeptide(L)'
;MKTVHTIKELRDHVHQQRMAGKRIGFVPTMGNLHAGHITLVTAGLKQCDVMVSSVFVNPTQFGPGEDFDKYPRTLEADAAQLQAAGCNLLFAPSVDEMYPGDQDQWAKVVVTEITERHCGAARPGHFDGVSTVVTKLFNIVKPDVALFGKKDFQQLAVIKRMTTALCFDIDVIGIDTVREANGLAMSSRNGYLSVDEKERGAALYQCLCSAKERIQNGERDYDSLSQQAHATLSAAGFEPEYFNVCRADTLAPATVGDKDLVILAAARMGKARLIDNIDFRLQD
;
A
#
# COMPACT_ATOMS: atom_id res chain seq x y z
N MET A 1 24.89 0.28 0.01
CA MET A 1 23.78 -0.19 0.85
C MET A 1 24.25 -1.38 1.67
N LYS A 2 23.91 -1.46 2.95
CA LYS A 2 24.14 -2.65 3.78
C LYS A 2 22.87 -3.50 3.81
N THR A 3 22.99 -4.82 3.79
CA THR A 3 21.86 -5.74 4.02
C THR A 3 22.03 -6.40 5.38
N VAL A 4 20.96 -6.45 6.16
CA VAL A 4 20.90 -7.10 7.48
C VAL A 4 19.70 -8.03 7.55
N HIS A 5 19.87 -9.14 8.28
CA HIS A 5 18.86 -10.20 8.34
C HIS A 5 18.26 -10.37 9.73
N THR A 6 18.88 -9.80 10.76
CA THR A 6 18.40 -9.89 12.14
C THR A 6 17.91 -8.53 12.66
N ILE A 7 16.93 -8.57 13.56
CA ILE A 7 16.41 -7.41 14.29
C ILE A 7 17.53 -6.74 15.08
N LYS A 8 18.44 -7.53 15.66
CA LYS A 8 19.58 -7.02 16.43
C LYS A 8 20.50 -6.17 15.54
N GLU A 9 20.94 -6.71 14.40
CA GLU A 9 21.81 -5.97 13.48
C GLU A 9 21.15 -4.69 12.97
N LEU A 10 19.88 -4.74 12.61
CA LEU A 10 19.14 -3.56 12.17
C LEU A 10 19.09 -2.49 13.27
N ARG A 11 18.74 -2.88 14.50
CA ARG A 11 18.69 -1.95 15.64
C ARG A 11 20.04 -1.33 15.94
N ASP A 12 21.12 -2.12 15.90
CA ASP A 12 22.47 -1.62 16.15
C ASP A 12 22.84 -0.52 15.13
N HIS A 13 22.55 -0.72 13.84
CA HIS A 13 22.81 0.29 12.80
C HIS A 13 21.96 1.53 12.98
N VAL A 14 20.64 1.38 13.14
CA VAL A 14 19.75 2.53 13.26
C VAL A 14 20.05 3.33 14.54
N HIS A 15 20.37 2.65 15.64
CA HIS A 15 20.77 3.30 16.88
C HIS A 15 22.03 4.16 16.70
N GLN A 16 23.05 3.65 16.01
CA GLN A 16 24.26 4.43 15.69
C GLN A 16 23.94 5.68 14.87
N GLN A 17 23.08 5.57 13.85
CA GLN A 17 22.67 6.72 13.03
C GLN A 17 21.91 7.75 13.86
N ARG A 18 20.99 7.31 14.72
CA ARG A 18 20.26 8.19 15.63
C ARG A 18 21.17 8.89 16.63
N MET A 19 22.18 8.20 17.19
CA MET A 19 23.18 8.82 18.07
C MET A 19 24.04 9.86 17.36
N ALA A 20 24.19 9.74 16.04
CA ALA A 20 24.80 10.76 15.19
C ALA A 20 23.82 11.89 14.78
N GLY A 21 22.63 11.96 15.37
CA GLY A 21 21.62 12.99 15.10
C GLY A 21 20.95 12.87 13.73
N LYS A 22 21.02 11.69 13.08
CA LYS A 22 20.44 11.47 11.75
C LYS A 22 18.94 11.18 11.82
N ARG A 23 18.18 11.78 10.90
CA ARG A 23 16.76 11.48 10.67
C ARG A 23 16.63 10.20 9.83
N ILE A 24 15.76 9.29 10.25
CA ILE A 24 15.59 7.96 9.67
C ILE A 24 14.29 7.89 8.87
N GLY A 25 14.38 7.60 7.58
CA GLY A 25 13.25 7.26 6.73
C GLY A 25 13.06 5.75 6.64
N PHE A 26 11.83 5.30 6.45
CA PHE A 26 11.51 3.89 6.27
C PHE A 26 10.49 3.61 5.14
N VAL A 27 10.79 2.61 4.32
CA VAL A 27 9.89 2.06 3.28
C VAL A 27 9.71 0.57 3.53
N PRO A 28 8.57 0.12 4.08
CA PRO A 28 8.27 -1.30 4.20
C PRO A 28 7.76 -1.86 2.86
N THR A 29 8.33 -2.99 2.41
CA THR A 29 7.90 -3.70 1.19
C THR A 29 7.86 -5.22 1.39
N MET A 30 7.17 -5.91 0.49
CA MET A 30 7.21 -7.37 0.38
C MET A 30 8.21 -7.89 -0.67
N GLY A 31 9.05 -7.02 -1.26
CA GLY A 31 9.94 -7.39 -2.36
C GLY A 31 9.27 -7.42 -3.73
N ASN A 32 9.97 -7.99 -4.72
CA ASN A 32 9.63 -7.92 -6.15
C ASN A 32 9.38 -6.48 -6.60
N LEU A 33 10.41 -5.66 -6.40
CA LEU A 33 10.34 -4.22 -6.52
C LEU A 33 10.14 -3.77 -7.97
N HIS A 34 9.49 -2.62 -8.11
CA HIS A 34 9.20 -1.96 -9.37
C HIS A 34 9.33 -0.44 -9.19
N ALA A 35 9.20 0.35 -10.26
CA ALA A 35 9.44 1.80 -10.22
C ALA A 35 8.64 2.53 -9.12
N GLY A 36 7.39 2.12 -8.87
CA GLY A 36 6.60 2.61 -7.71
C GLY A 36 7.32 2.51 -6.36
N HIS A 37 7.97 1.38 -6.06
CA HIS A 37 8.75 1.22 -4.83
C HIS A 37 10.00 2.11 -4.79
N ILE A 38 10.65 2.29 -5.94
CA ILE A 38 11.82 3.16 -6.07
C ILE A 38 11.45 4.63 -5.89
N THR A 39 10.26 5.03 -6.34
CA THR A 39 9.72 6.37 -6.07
C THR A 39 9.52 6.60 -4.57
N LEU A 40 9.12 5.58 -3.79
CA LEU A 40 9.03 5.71 -2.32
C LEU A 40 10.41 6.00 -1.71
N VAL A 41 11.44 5.25 -2.10
CA VAL A 41 12.81 5.42 -1.59
C VAL A 41 13.36 6.80 -1.95
N THR A 42 13.22 7.21 -3.21
CA THR A 42 13.73 8.51 -3.68
C THR A 42 12.96 9.70 -3.11
N ALA A 43 11.67 9.55 -2.83
CA ALA A 43 10.90 10.54 -2.06
C ALA A 43 11.34 10.61 -0.59
N GLY A 44 11.63 9.46 0.03
CA GLY A 44 12.09 9.37 1.41
C GLY A 44 13.45 10.03 1.63
N LEU A 45 14.38 9.87 0.67
CA LEU A 45 15.70 10.53 0.69
C LEU A 45 15.63 12.07 0.69
N LYS A 46 14.48 12.67 0.34
CA LYS A 46 14.27 14.12 0.46
C LYS A 46 13.83 14.56 1.86
N GLN A 47 13.48 13.60 2.73
CA GLN A 47 12.86 13.82 4.03
C GLN A 47 13.70 13.28 5.21
N CYS A 48 14.81 12.59 4.94
CA CYS A 48 15.64 11.93 5.93
C CYS A 48 17.11 11.85 5.50
N ASP A 49 18.01 11.59 6.45
CA ASP A 49 19.43 11.38 6.19
C ASP A 49 19.76 9.92 5.85
N VAL A 50 19.00 8.97 6.44
CA VAL A 50 19.23 7.54 6.32
C VAL A 50 17.93 6.86 5.94
N MET A 51 17.93 6.25 4.76
CA MET A 51 16.80 5.54 4.19
C MET A 51 16.94 4.03 4.43
N VAL A 52 16.03 3.48 5.23
CA VAL A 52 15.90 2.04 5.48
C VAL A 52 14.76 1.48 4.62
N SER A 53 14.97 0.34 3.97
CA SER A 53 13.91 -0.42 3.31
C SER A 53 13.81 -1.80 3.94
N SER A 54 12.60 -2.37 4.03
CA SER A 54 12.43 -3.80 4.33
C SER A 54 11.91 -4.57 3.13
N VAL A 55 12.40 -5.80 2.97
CA VAL A 55 11.84 -6.79 2.03
C VAL A 55 11.42 -7.99 2.86
N PHE A 56 10.12 -8.11 3.11
CA PHE A 56 9.55 -9.18 3.93
C PHE A 56 8.16 -9.56 3.46
N VAL A 57 8.01 -10.78 2.91
CA VAL A 57 6.70 -11.35 2.57
C VAL A 57 6.04 -11.82 3.86
N ASN A 58 5.22 -10.98 4.47
CA ASN A 58 4.57 -11.27 5.73
C ASN A 58 3.49 -12.35 5.57
N PRO A 59 3.58 -13.53 6.22
CA PRO A 59 2.55 -14.56 6.11
C PRO A 59 1.19 -14.15 6.72
N THR A 60 1.18 -13.30 7.76
CA THR A 60 -0.04 -13.04 8.53
C THR A 60 -1.08 -12.19 7.81
N GLN A 61 -0.70 -11.57 6.69
CA GLN A 61 -1.59 -10.77 5.85
C GLN A 61 -2.11 -11.53 4.62
N PHE A 62 -1.84 -12.83 4.53
CA PHE A 62 -2.38 -13.70 3.48
C PHE A 62 -3.43 -14.64 4.08
N GLY A 63 -4.61 -14.68 3.46
CA GLY A 63 -5.68 -15.61 3.81
C GLY A 63 -5.45 -17.02 3.26
N PRO A 64 -6.21 -18.03 3.74
CA PRO A 64 -6.19 -19.37 3.17
C PRO A 64 -6.47 -19.35 1.67
N GLY A 65 -5.63 -20.00 0.86
CA GLY A 65 -5.77 -20.05 -0.59
C GLY A 65 -5.31 -18.80 -1.35
N GLU A 66 -4.79 -17.78 -0.66
CA GLU A 66 -4.11 -16.65 -1.30
C GLU A 66 -2.71 -17.00 -1.80
N ASP A 67 -2.05 -16.05 -2.46
CA ASP A 67 -0.84 -16.27 -3.24
C ASP A 67 0.48 -16.28 -2.44
N PHE A 68 0.48 -16.61 -1.14
CA PHE A 68 1.69 -16.57 -0.29
C PHE A 68 2.84 -17.44 -0.83
N ASP A 69 2.56 -18.70 -1.17
CA ASP A 69 3.57 -19.63 -1.68
C ASP A 69 4.06 -19.22 -3.08
N LYS A 70 3.19 -18.59 -3.86
CA LYS A 70 3.45 -18.16 -5.25
C LYS A 70 3.98 -16.73 -5.32
N TYR A 71 4.07 -16.01 -4.21
CA TYR A 71 4.50 -14.62 -4.20
C TYR A 71 5.96 -14.55 -4.67
N PRO A 72 6.28 -13.69 -5.67
CA PRO A 72 7.62 -13.60 -6.23
C PRO A 72 8.63 -13.12 -5.18
N ARG A 73 9.77 -13.80 -5.08
CA ARG A 73 10.86 -13.47 -4.16
C ARG A 73 12.15 -13.26 -4.96
N THR A 74 12.59 -12.01 -5.07
CA THR A 74 13.67 -11.58 -5.96
C THR A 74 14.71 -10.72 -5.22
N LEU A 75 15.11 -11.17 -4.02
CA LEU A 75 15.89 -10.36 -3.08
C LEU A 75 17.17 -9.76 -3.67
N GLU A 76 17.90 -10.49 -4.52
CA GLU A 76 19.11 -9.97 -5.17
C GLU A 76 18.81 -8.80 -6.11
N ALA A 77 17.78 -8.93 -6.95
CA ALA A 77 17.33 -7.88 -7.85
C ALA A 77 16.75 -6.69 -7.08
N ASP A 78 16.00 -6.96 -6.01
CA ASP A 78 15.44 -5.93 -5.14
C ASP A 78 16.57 -5.13 -4.47
N ALA A 79 17.60 -5.81 -3.95
CA ALA A 79 18.75 -5.17 -3.33
C ALA A 79 19.53 -4.30 -4.32
N ALA A 80 19.74 -4.77 -5.55
CA ALA A 80 20.40 -4.00 -6.59
C ALA A 80 19.62 -2.72 -6.94
N GLN A 81 18.29 -2.80 -7.09
CA GLN A 81 17.44 -1.65 -7.35
C GLN A 81 17.46 -0.64 -6.18
N LEU A 82 17.37 -1.11 -4.94
CA LEU A 82 17.44 -0.26 -3.74
C LEU A 82 18.79 0.45 -3.62
N GLN A 83 19.88 -0.27 -3.88
CA GLN A 83 21.22 0.30 -3.87
C GLN A 83 21.38 1.40 -4.93
N ALA A 84 20.90 1.14 -6.15
CA ALA A 84 20.92 2.14 -7.23
C ALA A 84 20.06 3.37 -6.91
N ALA A 85 18.97 3.19 -6.15
CA ALA A 85 18.09 4.26 -5.69
C ALA A 85 18.65 5.09 -4.50
N GLY A 86 19.80 4.70 -3.96
CA GLY A 86 20.43 5.40 -2.82
C GLY A 86 19.96 4.93 -1.44
N CYS A 87 19.29 3.78 -1.33
CA CYS A 87 18.94 3.22 -0.02
C CYS A 87 20.20 2.87 0.79
N ASN A 88 20.18 3.20 2.09
CA ASN A 88 21.34 3.01 2.96
C ASN A 88 21.36 1.59 3.56
N LEU A 89 20.20 1.09 3.99
CA LEU A 89 20.05 -0.17 4.72
C LEU A 89 18.84 -0.96 4.22
N LEU A 90 19.06 -2.23 3.89
CA LEU A 90 18.02 -3.20 3.58
C LEU A 90 17.87 -4.19 4.74
N PHE A 91 16.67 -4.29 5.28
CA PHE A 91 16.29 -5.33 6.23
C PHE A 91 15.52 -6.45 5.53
N ALA A 92 16.10 -7.64 5.48
CA ALA A 92 15.53 -8.81 4.82
C ALA A 92 15.46 -10.01 5.78
N PRO A 93 14.59 -9.96 6.81
CA PRO A 93 14.52 -11.00 7.82
C PRO A 93 13.86 -12.29 7.29
N SER A 94 14.14 -13.40 7.97
CA SER A 94 13.36 -14.62 7.81
C SER A 94 12.01 -14.51 8.54
N VAL A 95 11.09 -15.43 8.24
CA VAL A 95 9.83 -15.56 9.00
C VAL A 95 10.13 -15.89 10.46
N ASP A 96 11.06 -16.80 10.74
CA ASP A 96 11.47 -17.18 12.10
C ASP A 96 12.05 -16.02 12.91
N GLU A 97 12.73 -15.06 12.27
CA GLU A 97 13.23 -13.85 12.95
C GLU A 97 12.08 -12.90 13.31
N MET A 98 11.12 -12.74 12.40
CA MET A 98 9.95 -11.87 12.62
C MET A 98 8.90 -12.52 13.52
N TYR A 99 8.82 -13.84 13.53
CA TYR A 99 7.77 -14.65 14.15
C TYR A 99 8.32 -15.91 14.85
N PRO A 100 9.25 -15.81 15.84
CA PRO A 100 9.73 -16.98 16.55
C PRO A 100 8.63 -17.72 17.33
N GLY A 101 8.59 -19.04 17.20
CA GLY A 101 7.67 -19.90 17.95
C GLY A 101 6.24 -19.90 17.39
N ASP A 102 5.27 -20.12 18.28
CA ASP A 102 3.86 -20.26 17.93
C ASP A 102 3.16 -18.90 17.74
N GLN A 103 2.81 -18.58 16.49
CA GLN A 103 2.18 -17.32 16.11
C GLN A 103 0.77 -17.15 16.67
N ASP A 104 0.07 -18.22 17.07
CA ASP A 104 -1.28 -18.12 17.62
C ASP A 104 -1.30 -17.49 19.01
N GLN A 105 -0.16 -17.47 19.70
CA GLN A 105 0.01 -16.88 21.03
C GLN A 105 0.50 -15.44 21.02
N TRP A 106 0.57 -14.83 19.83
CA TRP A 106 1.18 -13.53 19.66
C TRP A 106 0.20 -12.38 19.75
N ALA A 107 0.70 -11.23 20.19
CA ALA A 107 -0.06 -9.98 20.15
C ALA A 107 -0.42 -9.60 18.71
N LYS A 108 -1.64 -9.12 18.53
CA LYS A 108 -2.16 -8.57 17.28
C LYS A 108 -2.55 -7.11 17.49
N VAL A 109 -2.38 -6.30 16.45
CA VAL A 109 -2.86 -4.91 16.43
C VAL A 109 -4.08 -4.87 15.53
N VAL A 110 -5.25 -4.57 16.09
CA VAL A 110 -6.51 -4.50 15.32
C VAL A 110 -6.91 -3.04 15.18
N VAL A 111 -7.17 -2.60 13.96
CA VAL A 111 -7.68 -1.25 13.65
C VAL A 111 -9.15 -1.38 13.29
N THR A 112 -10.05 -0.80 14.08
CA THR A 112 -11.50 -0.98 13.93
C THR A 112 -12.11 -0.07 12.87
N GLU A 113 -13.31 -0.40 12.41
CA GLU A 113 -14.17 0.38 11.49
C GLU A 113 -13.65 0.51 10.05
N ILE A 114 -12.44 1.07 9.85
CA ILE A 114 -11.88 1.33 8.51
C ILE A 114 -11.48 0.04 7.77
N THR A 115 -11.33 -1.06 8.51
CA THR A 115 -11.00 -2.40 8.02
C THR A 115 -12.23 -3.24 7.70
N GLU A 116 -13.44 -2.81 8.09
CA GLU A 116 -14.68 -3.57 7.91
C GLU A 116 -15.30 -3.40 6.51
N ARG A 117 -14.69 -2.55 5.67
CA ARG A 117 -15.19 -2.21 4.32
C ARG A 117 -14.19 -2.61 3.23
N HIS A 118 -14.65 -2.62 1.98
CA HIS A 118 -13.80 -2.73 0.78
C HIS A 118 -12.83 -3.93 0.81
N CYS A 119 -11.52 -3.69 0.75
CA CYS A 119 -10.51 -4.74 0.75
C CYS A 119 -10.55 -5.58 2.04
N GLY A 120 -10.89 -4.96 3.17
CA GLY A 120 -10.92 -5.66 4.45
C GLY A 120 -12.14 -6.58 4.59
N ALA A 121 -13.30 -6.16 4.06
CA ALA A 121 -14.46 -7.04 3.92
C ALA A 121 -14.18 -8.23 2.98
N ALA A 122 -13.47 -7.98 1.87
CA ALA A 122 -13.11 -9.01 0.89
C ALA A 122 -12.00 -9.96 1.38
N ARG A 123 -11.18 -9.53 2.34
CA ARG A 123 -10.02 -10.28 2.86
C ARG A 123 -9.99 -10.21 4.40
N PRO A 124 -10.87 -10.95 5.10
CA PRO A 124 -10.92 -10.95 6.55
C PRO A 124 -9.56 -11.26 7.18
N GLY A 125 -9.17 -10.47 8.18
CA GLY A 125 -7.86 -10.60 8.86
C GLY A 125 -6.66 -10.03 8.11
N HIS A 126 -6.80 -9.64 6.82
CA HIS A 126 -5.70 -9.07 6.05
C HIS A 126 -5.10 -7.84 6.71
N PHE A 127 -5.94 -6.88 7.11
CA PHE A 127 -5.46 -5.65 7.73
C PHE A 127 -4.92 -5.85 9.14
N ASP A 128 -5.39 -6.84 9.90
CA ASP A 128 -4.80 -7.21 11.19
C ASP A 128 -3.35 -7.70 11.01
N GLY A 129 -3.11 -8.48 9.95
CA GLY A 129 -1.77 -8.88 9.56
C GLY A 129 -0.89 -7.68 9.20
N VAL A 130 -1.42 -6.75 8.41
CA VAL A 130 -0.72 -5.52 7.99
C VAL A 130 -0.39 -4.61 9.18
N SER A 131 -1.37 -4.24 10.00
CA SER A 131 -1.15 -3.39 11.18
C SER A 131 -0.19 -4.03 12.18
N THR A 132 -0.27 -5.35 12.37
CA THR A 132 0.65 -6.09 13.25
C THR A 132 2.08 -6.02 12.72
N VAL A 133 2.33 -6.37 11.45
CA VAL A 133 3.70 -6.35 10.90
C VAL A 133 4.26 -4.93 10.82
N VAL A 134 3.46 -3.94 10.43
CA VAL A 134 3.91 -2.54 10.37
C VAL A 134 4.23 -2.01 11.77
N THR A 135 3.42 -2.35 12.79
CA THR A 135 3.73 -2.03 14.19
C THR A 135 5.05 -2.67 14.64
N LYS A 136 5.29 -3.93 14.29
CA LYS A 136 6.58 -4.58 14.57
C LYS A 136 7.74 -3.85 13.90
N LEU A 137 7.61 -3.54 12.61
CA LEU A 137 8.63 -2.83 11.85
C LEU A 137 8.90 -1.42 12.40
N PHE A 138 7.88 -0.67 12.79
CA PHE A 138 8.04 0.63 13.46
C PHE A 138 8.77 0.51 14.80
N ASN A 139 8.51 -0.54 15.58
CA ASN A 139 9.24 -0.79 16.83
C ASN A 139 10.69 -1.27 16.62
N ILE A 140 10.97 -1.93 15.49
CA ILE A 140 12.31 -2.40 15.13
C ILE A 140 13.15 -1.26 14.58
N VAL A 141 12.61 -0.52 13.60
CA VAL A 141 13.31 0.54 12.85
C VAL A 141 13.29 1.87 13.60
N LYS A 142 12.21 2.21 14.31
CA LYS A 142 11.99 3.53 14.94
C LYS A 142 12.25 4.72 13.99
N PRO A 143 11.58 4.74 12.80
CA PRO A 143 11.77 5.80 11.83
C PRO A 143 11.17 7.11 12.32
N ASP A 144 11.67 8.24 11.79
CA ASP A 144 11.00 9.55 11.95
C ASP A 144 9.96 9.76 10.83
N VAL A 145 10.17 9.14 9.66
CA VAL A 145 9.25 9.19 8.50
C VAL A 145 9.05 7.80 7.94
N ALA A 146 7.81 7.43 7.63
CA ALA A 146 7.49 6.19 6.92
C ALA A 146 6.70 6.48 5.63
N LEU A 147 7.13 5.91 4.51
CA LEU A 147 6.54 6.17 3.19
C LEU A 147 5.78 4.96 2.67
N PHE A 148 4.57 5.22 2.17
CA PHE A 148 3.69 4.20 1.61
C PHE A 148 3.06 4.70 0.31
N GLY A 149 2.82 3.80 -0.63
CA GLY A 149 2.16 4.14 -1.89
C GLY A 149 0.65 4.33 -1.70
N LYS A 150 0.09 5.38 -2.30
CA LYS A 150 -1.37 5.63 -2.33
C LYS A 150 -2.14 4.58 -3.12
N LYS A 151 -1.48 3.78 -3.96
CA LYS A 151 -2.11 2.66 -4.69
C LYS A 151 -2.91 1.74 -3.76
N ASP A 152 -2.40 1.49 -2.57
CA ASP A 152 -3.07 0.73 -1.52
C ASP A 152 -3.67 1.72 -0.49
N PHE A 153 -4.60 2.57 -0.95
CA PHE A 153 -5.12 3.71 -0.16
C PHE A 153 -5.72 3.30 1.18
N GLN A 154 -6.48 2.20 1.21
CA GLN A 154 -7.05 1.69 2.46
C GLN A 154 -5.96 1.25 3.44
N GLN A 155 -4.86 0.65 2.96
CA GLN A 155 -3.71 0.34 3.81
C GLN A 155 -3.07 1.61 4.37
N LEU A 156 -2.85 2.64 3.55
CA LEU A 156 -2.32 3.91 4.01
C LEU A 156 -3.23 4.54 5.09
N ALA A 157 -4.54 4.52 4.90
CA ALA A 157 -5.50 5.07 5.85
C ALA A 157 -5.52 4.27 7.18
N VAL A 158 -5.46 2.93 7.11
CA VAL A 158 -5.31 2.04 8.27
C VAL A 158 -4.03 2.38 9.05
N ILE A 159 -2.90 2.52 8.36
CA ILE A 159 -1.61 2.82 8.99
C ILE A 159 -1.59 4.21 9.62
N LYS A 160 -2.16 5.22 8.95
CA LYS A 160 -2.32 6.56 9.54
C LYS A 160 -3.18 6.52 10.80
N ARG A 161 -4.34 5.84 10.76
CA ARG A 161 -5.22 5.69 11.93
C ARG A 161 -4.52 4.96 13.08
N MET A 162 -3.83 3.87 12.79
CA MET A 162 -3.02 3.12 13.75
C MET A 162 -1.93 3.99 14.38
N THR A 163 -1.22 4.77 13.56
CA THR A 163 -0.13 5.66 13.99
C THR A 163 -0.65 6.71 14.97
N THR A 164 -1.76 7.37 14.64
CA THR A 164 -2.43 8.34 15.53
C THR A 164 -2.94 7.67 16.81
N ALA A 165 -3.66 6.54 16.70
CA ALA A 165 -4.31 5.90 17.83
C ALA A 165 -3.32 5.32 18.86
N LEU A 166 -2.15 4.87 18.40
CA LEU A 166 -1.09 4.32 19.25
C LEU A 166 0.01 5.33 19.58
N CYS A 167 -0.21 6.61 19.27
CA CYS A 167 0.70 7.72 19.57
C CYS A 167 2.13 7.50 19.02
N PHE A 168 2.24 6.94 17.82
CA PHE A 168 3.53 6.83 17.16
C PHE A 168 4.04 8.21 16.74
N ASP A 169 5.27 8.54 17.15
CA ASP A 169 6.00 9.73 16.71
C ASP A 169 6.65 9.48 15.33
N ILE A 170 5.80 9.29 14.32
CA ILE A 170 6.21 8.92 12.95
C ILE A 170 5.36 9.69 11.93
N ASP A 171 6.01 10.44 11.04
CA ASP A 171 5.35 11.08 9.91
C ASP A 171 5.04 10.05 8.82
N VAL A 172 3.77 9.67 8.66
CA VAL A 172 3.32 8.72 7.61
C VAL A 172 2.95 9.46 6.32
N ILE A 173 3.81 9.33 5.30
CA ILE A 173 3.70 10.04 4.03
C ILE A 173 3.15 9.10 2.94
N GLY A 174 2.07 9.53 2.28
CA GLY A 174 1.52 8.87 1.10
C GLY A 174 2.17 9.40 -0.19
N ILE A 175 2.65 8.51 -1.04
CA ILE A 175 3.24 8.84 -2.34
C ILE A 175 2.30 8.41 -3.46
N ASP A 176 2.07 9.30 -4.42
CA ASP A 176 1.13 9.05 -5.52
C ASP A 176 1.46 7.77 -6.30
N THR A 177 0.41 7.12 -6.78
CA THR A 177 0.51 5.88 -7.55
C THR A 177 1.32 6.08 -8.82
N VAL A 178 2.40 5.33 -8.99
CA VAL A 178 3.13 5.25 -10.25
C VAL A 178 2.38 4.35 -11.22
N ARG A 179 2.28 4.79 -12.48
CA ARG A 179 1.48 4.15 -13.52
C ARG A 179 2.35 3.75 -14.70
N GLU A 180 1.95 2.70 -15.41
CA GLU A 180 2.46 2.37 -16.74
C GLU A 180 2.05 3.45 -17.76
N ALA A 181 2.64 3.43 -18.95
CA ALA A 181 2.39 4.46 -19.97
C ALA A 181 0.91 4.57 -20.37
N ASN A 182 0.16 3.47 -20.31
CA ASN A 182 -1.27 3.44 -20.61
C ASN A 182 -2.16 3.85 -19.42
N GLY A 183 -1.58 4.13 -18.23
CA GLY A 183 -2.30 4.56 -17.03
C GLY A 183 -2.59 3.44 -16.02
N LEU A 184 -2.31 2.18 -16.35
CA LEU A 184 -2.44 1.07 -15.41
C LEU A 184 -1.55 1.29 -14.18
N ALA A 185 -2.11 1.18 -12.98
CA ALA A 185 -1.34 1.26 -11.75
C ALA A 185 -0.26 0.17 -11.70
N MET A 186 1.00 0.54 -11.43
CA MET A 186 2.09 -0.44 -11.33
C MET A 186 1.88 -1.35 -10.13
N SER A 187 1.99 -2.66 -10.35
CA SER A 187 1.82 -3.69 -9.33
C SER A 187 2.69 -4.89 -9.64
N SER A 188 3.24 -5.54 -8.61
CA SER A 188 3.89 -6.84 -8.76
C SER A 188 2.94 -7.89 -9.35
N ARG A 189 1.63 -7.75 -9.12
CA ARG A 189 0.58 -8.63 -9.68
C ARG A 189 0.25 -8.37 -11.16
N ASN A 190 0.77 -7.32 -11.79
CA ASN A 190 0.57 -7.09 -13.24
C ASN A 190 1.26 -8.19 -14.08
N GLY A 191 2.18 -8.96 -13.50
CA GLY A 191 2.78 -10.15 -14.13
C GLY A 191 1.79 -11.28 -14.42
N TYR A 192 0.59 -11.25 -13.81
CA TYR A 192 -0.46 -12.25 -14.08
C TYR A 192 -1.33 -11.91 -15.30
N LEU A 193 -1.20 -10.70 -15.84
CA LEU A 193 -1.97 -10.22 -17.00
C LEU A 193 -1.23 -10.55 -18.30
N SER A 194 -1.97 -11.02 -19.30
CA SER A 194 -1.52 -11.04 -20.70
C SER A 194 -1.34 -9.62 -21.26
N VAL A 195 -0.71 -9.49 -22.42
CA VAL A 195 -0.49 -8.17 -23.06
C VAL A 195 -1.81 -7.45 -23.34
N ASP A 196 -2.82 -8.18 -23.83
CA ASP A 196 -4.15 -7.65 -24.10
C ASP A 196 -4.90 -7.24 -22.82
N GLU A 197 -4.79 -8.05 -21.76
CA GLU A 197 -5.34 -7.70 -20.45
C GLU A 197 -4.64 -6.48 -19.82
N LYS A 198 -3.34 -6.29 -20.03
CA LYS A 198 -2.65 -5.07 -19.55
C LYS A 198 -3.19 -3.81 -20.22
N GLU A 199 -3.49 -3.89 -21.51
CA GLU A 199 -4.02 -2.74 -22.23
C GLU A 199 -5.45 -2.41 -21.79
N ARG A 200 -6.32 -3.43 -21.68
CA ARG A 200 -7.67 -3.27 -21.13
C ARG A 200 -7.66 -2.85 -19.65
N GLY A 201 -6.62 -3.23 -18.91
CA GLY A 201 -6.42 -2.89 -17.51
C GLY A 201 -6.45 -1.38 -17.24
N ALA A 202 -6.05 -0.56 -18.22
CA ALA A 202 -6.08 0.90 -18.12
C ALA A 202 -7.50 1.48 -17.95
N ALA A 203 -8.54 0.76 -18.37
CA ALA A 203 -9.93 1.21 -18.24
C ALA A 203 -10.33 1.49 -16.79
N LEU A 204 -9.71 0.78 -15.82
CA LEU A 204 -9.94 1.03 -14.40
C LEU A 204 -9.60 2.46 -13.99
N TYR A 205 -8.42 2.95 -14.42
CA TYR A 205 -8.00 4.32 -14.13
C TYR A 205 -8.81 5.36 -14.91
N GLN A 206 -9.17 5.05 -16.15
CA GLN A 206 -10.01 5.94 -16.97
C GLN A 206 -11.39 6.15 -16.32
N CYS A 207 -12.02 5.09 -15.79
CA CYS A 207 -13.26 5.19 -15.03
C CYS A 207 -13.11 6.07 -13.78
N LEU A 208 -12.01 5.91 -13.02
CA LEU A 208 -11.71 6.74 -11.85
C LEU A 208 -11.57 8.23 -12.22
N CYS A 209 -10.82 8.54 -13.27
CA CYS A 209 -10.66 9.90 -13.76
C CYS A 209 -11.98 10.52 -14.22
N SER A 210 -12.78 9.77 -14.99
CA SER A 210 -14.09 10.23 -15.46
C SER A 210 -15.04 10.51 -14.30
N ALA A 211 -15.12 9.61 -13.32
CA ALA A 211 -15.96 9.80 -12.14
C ALA A 211 -15.49 11.00 -11.30
N LYS A 212 -14.17 11.16 -11.10
CA LYS A 212 -13.61 12.34 -10.43
C LYS A 212 -14.01 13.64 -11.13
N GLU A 213 -13.83 13.72 -12.45
CA GLU A 213 -14.17 14.92 -13.23
C GLU A 213 -15.66 15.28 -13.11
N ARG A 214 -16.53 14.28 -13.22
CA ARG A 214 -17.99 14.47 -13.08
C ARG A 214 -18.38 14.97 -11.69
N ILE A 215 -17.77 14.43 -10.63
CA ILE A 215 -17.97 14.91 -9.26
C ILE A 215 -17.44 16.34 -9.12
N GLN A 216 -16.27 16.66 -9.67
CA GLN A 216 -15.75 18.03 -9.67
C GLN A 216 -16.68 19.00 -10.42
N ASN A 217 -17.37 18.53 -11.46
CA ASN A 217 -18.35 19.29 -12.26
C ASN A 217 -19.76 19.32 -11.66
N GLY A 218 -19.96 18.83 -10.44
CA GLY A 218 -21.21 19.00 -9.69
C GLY A 218 -22.09 17.76 -9.58
N GLU A 219 -21.69 16.61 -10.16
CA GLU A 219 -22.44 15.37 -9.95
C GLU A 219 -22.31 14.88 -8.51
N ARG A 220 -23.44 14.53 -7.89
CA ARG A 220 -23.53 14.10 -6.49
C ARG A 220 -24.29 12.79 -6.30
N ASP A 221 -24.81 12.22 -7.38
CA ASP A 221 -25.41 10.89 -7.39
C ASP A 221 -24.30 9.83 -7.48
N TYR A 222 -23.65 9.58 -6.35
CA TYR A 222 -22.50 8.67 -6.27
C TYR A 222 -22.89 7.20 -6.56
N ASP A 223 -24.14 6.82 -6.27
CA ASP A 223 -24.64 5.47 -6.57
C ASP A 223 -24.80 5.27 -8.07
N SER A 224 -25.38 6.25 -8.77
CA SER A 224 -25.48 6.24 -10.23
C SER A 224 -24.10 6.23 -10.91
N LEU A 225 -23.14 7.02 -10.40
CA LEU A 225 -21.75 7.00 -10.85
C LEU A 225 -21.10 5.61 -10.67
N SER A 226 -21.33 4.97 -9.52
CA SER A 226 -20.85 3.62 -9.25
C SER A 226 -21.43 2.61 -10.24
N GLN A 227 -22.75 2.61 -10.46
CA GLN A 227 -23.42 1.70 -11.39
C GLN A 227 -22.91 1.87 -12.83
N GLN A 228 -22.70 3.11 -13.27
CA GLN A 228 -22.15 3.41 -14.59
C GLN A 228 -20.70 2.91 -14.71
N ALA A 229 -19.87 3.13 -13.70
CA ALA A 229 -18.51 2.61 -13.67
C ALA A 229 -18.48 1.07 -13.72
N HIS A 230 -19.36 0.39 -12.97
CA HIS A 230 -19.51 -1.06 -13.04
C HIS A 230 -19.86 -1.54 -14.46
N ALA A 231 -20.79 -0.88 -15.16
CA ALA A 231 -21.14 -1.21 -16.53
C ALA A 231 -19.95 -1.00 -17.51
N THR A 232 -19.24 0.14 -17.40
CA THR A 232 -18.07 0.43 -18.25
C THR A 232 -16.94 -0.57 -18.04
N LEU A 233 -16.64 -0.91 -16.78
CA LEU A 233 -15.61 -1.89 -16.47
C LEU A 233 -15.99 -3.29 -16.98
N SER A 234 -17.26 -3.68 -16.81
CA SER A 234 -17.76 -4.97 -17.31
C SER A 234 -17.63 -5.08 -18.83
N ALA A 235 -17.96 -4.00 -19.56
CA ALA A 235 -17.78 -3.92 -21.01
C ALA A 235 -16.30 -4.01 -21.44
N ALA A 236 -15.36 -3.55 -20.60
CA ALA A 236 -13.92 -3.70 -20.81
C ALA A 236 -13.38 -5.11 -20.45
N GLY A 237 -14.24 -6.02 -19.99
CA GLY A 237 -13.88 -7.40 -19.63
C GLY A 237 -13.40 -7.57 -18.18
N PHE A 238 -13.73 -6.61 -17.30
CA PHE A 238 -13.57 -6.79 -15.86
C PHE A 238 -14.77 -7.51 -15.24
N GLU A 239 -14.54 -8.14 -14.09
CA GLU A 239 -15.57 -8.48 -13.10
C GLU A 239 -15.42 -7.49 -11.93
N PRO A 240 -16.21 -6.40 -11.87
CA PRO A 240 -16.04 -5.37 -10.84
C PRO A 240 -16.53 -5.87 -9.47
N GLU A 241 -15.71 -5.71 -8.44
CA GLU A 241 -16.06 -6.06 -7.06
C GLU A 241 -16.66 -4.84 -6.33
N TYR A 242 -16.05 -3.68 -6.47
CA TYR A 242 -16.58 -2.42 -5.96
C TYR A 242 -16.03 -1.22 -6.73
N PHE A 243 -16.83 -0.14 -6.75
CA PHE A 243 -16.44 1.20 -7.19
C PHE A 243 -17.16 2.21 -6.29
N ASN A 244 -16.51 2.72 -5.25
CA ASN A 244 -17.18 3.51 -4.21
C ASN A 244 -16.56 4.89 -4.07
N VAL A 245 -17.42 5.91 -3.95
CA VAL A 245 -17.04 7.26 -3.54
C VAL A 245 -17.10 7.34 -2.01
N CYS A 246 -15.98 7.63 -1.39
CA CYS A 246 -15.81 7.61 0.05
C CYS A 246 -15.19 8.90 0.56
N ARG A 247 -15.35 9.16 1.85
CA ARG A 247 -14.54 10.16 2.55
C ARG A 247 -13.09 9.70 2.63
N ALA A 248 -12.15 10.57 2.33
CA ALA A 248 -10.72 10.22 2.29
C ALA A 248 -10.13 9.86 3.66
N ASP A 249 -10.71 10.36 4.76
CA ASP A 249 -10.22 10.17 6.14
C ASP A 249 -10.75 8.90 6.81
N THR A 250 -12.01 8.54 6.57
CA THR A 250 -12.70 7.43 7.24
C THR A 250 -12.99 6.24 6.34
N LEU A 251 -12.99 6.45 5.02
CA LEU A 251 -13.50 5.50 4.03
C LEU A 251 -14.98 5.13 4.24
N ALA A 252 -15.72 5.94 5.01
CA ALA A 252 -17.17 5.85 5.03
C ALA A 252 -17.74 6.33 3.68
N PRO A 253 -18.94 5.87 3.28
CA PRO A 253 -19.63 6.40 2.10
C PRO A 253 -19.67 7.94 2.13
N ALA A 254 -19.32 8.56 1.00
CA ALA A 254 -19.35 10.01 0.90
C ALA A 254 -20.78 10.55 0.88
N THR A 255 -20.97 11.71 1.47
CA THR A 255 -22.20 12.51 1.41
C THR A 255 -21.95 13.77 0.58
N VAL A 256 -23.03 14.46 0.20
CA VAL A 256 -22.97 15.66 -0.65
C VAL A 256 -22.14 16.80 -0.03
N GLY A 257 -22.05 16.84 1.30
CA GLY A 257 -21.30 17.87 2.04
C GLY A 257 -19.81 17.56 2.24
N ASP A 258 -19.35 16.36 1.91
CA ASP A 258 -17.94 15.99 2.07
C ASP A 258 -17.08 16.60 0.96
N LYS A 259 -15.90 17.14 1.33
CA LYS A 259 -14.99 17.82 0.40
C LYS A 259 -13.77 16.99 0.05
N ASP A 260 -13.20 16.28 1.03
CA ASP A 260 -12.04 15.42 0.84
C ASP A 260 -12.52 14.00 0.53
N LEU A 261 -12.45 13.65 -0.77
CA LEU A 261 -13.02 12.43 -1.32
C LEU A 261 -11.93 11.48 -1.83
N VAL A 262 -12.26 10.20 -1.83
CA VAL A 262 -11.50 9.16 -2.53
C VAL A 262 -12.46 8.25 -3.25
N ILE A 263 -12.16 7.91 -4.50
CA ILE A 263 -12.87 6.85 -5.21
C ILE A 263 -12.01 5.59 -5.12
N LEU A 264 -12.55 4.53 -4.54
CA LEU A 264 -11.88 3.23 -4.40
C LEU A 264 -12.48 2.24 -5.39
N ALA A 265 -11.65 1.53 -6.14
CA ALA A 265 -12.10 0.51 -7.07
C ALA A 265 -11.30 -0.80 -6.94
N ALA A 266 -12.01 -1.92 -7.04
CA ALA A 266 -11.42 -3.24 -7.22
C ALA A 266 -12.20 -4.04 -8.26
N ALA A 267 -11.48 -4.72 -9.14
CA ALA A 267 -12.07 -5.54 -10.19
C ALA A 267 -11.11 -6.66 -10.60
N ARG A 268 -11.66 -7.79 -11.04
CA ARG A 268 -10.86 -8.91 -11.58
C ARG A 268 -10.76 -8.82 -13.08
N MET A 269 -9.59 -9.15 -13.61
CA MET A 269 -9.34 -9.34 -15.04
C MET A 269 -8.52 -10.61 -15.21
N GLY A 270 -9.15 -11.63 -15.81
CA GLY A 270 -8.59 -12.96 -15.86
C GLY A 270 -8.30 -13.49 -14.44
N LYS A 271 -7.02 -13.80 -14.17
CA LYS A 271 -6.58 -14.30 -12.85
C LYS A 271 -6.16 -13.20 -11.88
N ALA A 272 -6.03 -11.95 -12.35
CA ALA A 272 -5.53 -10.86 -11.54
C ALA A 272 -6.69 -10.09 -10.89
N ARG A 273 -6.59 -9.86 -9.58
CA ARG A 273 -7.41 -8.89 -8.87
C ARG A 273 -6.69 -7.55 -8.84
N LEU A 274 -7.20 -6.56 -9.57
CA LEU A 274 -6.64 -5.22 -9.65
C LEU A 274 -7.35 -4.31 -8.65
N ILE A 275 -6.59 -3.38 -8.09
CA ILE A 275 -7.10 -2.29 -7.26
C ILE A 275 -6.53 -0.98 -7.79
N ASP A 276 -7.32 0.07 -7.72
CA ASP A 276 -6.89 1.43 -8.01
C ASP A 276 -7.77 2.43 -7.26
N ASN A 277 -7.30 3.66 -7.15
CA ASN A 277 -8.02 4.73 -6.47
C ASN A 277 -7.59 6.11 -6.96
N ILE A 278 -8.41 7.11 -6.64
CA ILE A 278 -8.05 8.52 -6.83
C ILE A 278 -8.61 9.37 -5.69
N ASP A 279 -7.73 10.03 -4.94
CA ASP A 279 -8.09 11.03 -3.94
C ASP A 279 -8.13 12.44 -4.55
N PHE A 280 -9.06 13.26 -4.08
CA PHE A 280 -9.17 14.66 -4.50
C PHE A 280 -9.98 15.47 -3.49
N ARG A 281 -9.80 16.79 -3.53
CA ARG A 281 -10.57 17.75 -2.74
C ARG A 281 -11.47 18.56 -3.66
N LEU A 282 -12.74 18.69 -3.31
CA LEU A 282 -13.66 19.62 -3.94
C LEU A 282 -13.31 21.06 -3.55
N GLN A 283 -13.31 21.95 -4.54
CA GLN A 283 -13.22 23.39 -4.31
C GLN A 283 -14.60 23.93 -3.94
N ASP A 284 -14.60 25.02 -3.18
CA ASP A 284 -15.81 25.73 -2.78
C ASP A 284 -16.45 26.49 -3.94
#